data_AF-A0A2H0PBQ0-F1
#
_entry.id   AF-A0A2H0PBQ0-F1
#
_cell.length_a   1.000
_cell.length_b   1.000
_cell.length_c   1.000
_cell.angle_alpha   90.00
_cell.angle_beta   90.00
_cell.angle_gamma   90.00
#
_symmetry.space_group_name_H-M   'P 1'
#
loop_
_entity.id
_entity.type
_entity.pdbx_description
1 polymer ?
#
loop_
_entity_poly.entity_id
_entity_poly.type
_entity_poly.pdbx_seq_one_letter_code
_entity_poly.pdbx_strand_id
1 'polypeptide(L)'
;LSASAALNRYRPAFSASASASACPRVNPTHVGNTQGYADGFNSGKCYASIDSMLVTDLIYRAYSFFSDGLLMVFTSYGDGEDSNPNLTSAREFYFFPRTGAMALEMDKTAGTVSVVMADGGRVVINPETSQIASLERGAVTVSPRIDPAERGGVEITSYAGLMLDAGFRMGESPSGRPKADSTFRDAHGHLCTVGNGEIFTYANGDHELKYTDAQLVAFLKTRCPILAPGF
;
A
#
# COMPACT_ATOMS: atom_id res chain seq x y z
N LEU A 1 26.08 -38.51 4.00
CA LEU A 1 26.21 -37.06 3.77
C LEU A 1 24.83 -36.45 4.00
N SER A 2 24.62 -35.92 5.21
CA SER A 2 23.32 -35.47 5.70
C SER A 2 23.29 -33.95 5.69
N ALA A 3 22.30 -33.35 5.03
CA ALA A 3 22.11 -31.90 4.95
C ALA A 3 20.86 -31.52 5.76
N SER A 4 21.05 -31.26 7.05
CA SER A 4 20.11 -30.49 7.88
C SER A 4 20.83 -29.23 8.32
N ALA A 5 20.44 -28.08 7.77
CA ALA A 5 20.93 -26.79 8.20
C ALA A 5 19.78 -25.77 8.25
N ALA A 6 19.31 -25.54 9.47
CA ALA A 6 18.88 -24.26 10.05
C ALA A 6 17.88 -23.38 9.26
N LEU A 7 16.59 -23.64 9.46
CA LEU A 7 15.57 -22.59 9.46
C LEU A 7 15.78 -21.72 10.70
N ASN A 8 16.55 -20.66 10.54
CA ASN A 8 16.79 -19.70 11.61
C ASN A 8 15.51 -18.90 11.88
N ARG A 9 15.08 -18.93 13.14
CA ARG A 9 13.80 -18.41 13.60
C ARG A 9 13.80 -16.89 13.52
N TYR A 10 13.03 -16.32 12.60
CA TYR A 10 12.58 -14.94 12.72
C TYR A 10 11.65 -14.88 13.93
N ARG A 11 12.16 -14.33 15.05
CA ARG A 11 11.33 -13.94 16.19
C ARG A 11 11.13 -12.44 16.06
N PRO A 12 9.95 -11.93 15.70
CA PRO A 12 9.69 -10.51 15.86
C PRO A 12 9.77 -10.22 17.36
N ALA A 13 10.74 -9.39 17.74
CA ALA A 13 10.74 -8.78 19.05
C ALA A 13 9.47 -7.94 19.14
N PHE A 14 8.53 -8.34 19.99
CA PHE A 14 7.42 -7.48 20.39
C PHE A 14 8.02 -6.30 21.15
N SER A 15 8.37 -5.26 20.41
CA SER A 15 8.74 -3.97 20.97
C SER A 15 7.52 -3.37 21.64
N ALA A 16 7.73 -2.89 22.87
CA ALA A 16 6.74 -2.16 23.64
C ALA A 16 6.13 -1.03 22.78
N SER A 17 4.82 -0.85 22.91
CA SER A 17 4.00 0.25 22.40
C SER A 17 4.83 1.49 22.07
N ALA A 18 5.19 1.66 20.80
CA ALA A 18 5.78 2.89 20.31
C ALA A 18 4.80 4.01 20.65
N SER A 19 5.18 4.86 21.60
CA SER A 19 4.51 6.15 21.81
C SER A 19 4.32 6.79 20.45
N ALA A 20 3.07 7.10 20.09
CA ALA A 20 2.67 7.61 18.79
C ALA A 20 3.66 8.67 18.31
N SER A 21 4.64 8.27 17.50
CA SER A 21 5.63 9.18 16.97
C SER A 21 4.85 10.11 16.07
N ALA A 22 4.91 11.41 16.33
CA ALA A 22 4.33 12.41 15.44
C ALA A 22 4.71 12.07 14.00
N CYS A 23 3.72 12.11 13.09
CA CYS A 23 3.92 11.74 11.69
C CYS A 23 5.16 12.46 11.14
N PRO A 24 6.14 11.74 10.57
CA PRO A 24 7.32 12.37 10.04
C PRO A 24 6.91 13.31 8.91
N ARG A 25 7.10 14.61 9.16
CA ARG A 25 6.73 15.65 8.21
C ARG A 25 7.84 15.85 7.20
N VAL A 26 7.50 15.71 5.94
CA VAL A 26 8.38 16.02 4.81
C VAL A 26 7.69 17.10 3.99
N ASN A 27 8.24 18.33 4.04
CA ASN A 27 7.78 19.40 3.16
C ASN A 27 7.94 18.97 1.70
N PRO A 28 7.09 19.46 0.78
CA PRO A 28 7.21 19.16 -0.64
C PRO A 28 8.65 19.31 -1.15
N THR A 29 9.20 18.22 -1.65
CA THR A 29 10.58 18.12 -2.15
C THR A 29 10.60 17.24 -3.39
N HIS A 30 11.70 17.27 -4.14
CA HIS A 30 11.85 16.47 -5.34
C HIS A 30 13.26 15.88 -5.46
N VAL A 31 13.35 14.73 -6.11
CA VAL A 31 14.59 14.03 -6.50
C VAL A 31 14.37 13.52 -7.92
N GLY A 32 15.19 13.96 -8.87
CA GLY A 32 14.92 13.74 -10.30
C GLY A 32 13.57 14.35 -10.71
N ASN A 33 12.74 13.54 -11.37
CA ASN A 33 11.37 13.87 -11.80
C ASN A 33 10.30 13.46 -10.76
N THR A 34 10.72 13.00 -9.59
CA THR A 34 9.81 12.57 -8.52
C THR A 34 9.64 13.66 -7.49
N GLN A 35 8.40 14.06 -7.24
CA GLN A 35 8.01 14.88 -6.10
C GLN A 35 7.48 13.97 -4.98
N GLY A 36 7.74 14.36 -3.73
CA GLY A 36 7.18 13.68 -2.58
C GLY A 36 6.97 14.62 -1.40
N TYR A 37 6.00 14.28 -0.56
CA TYR A 37 5.74 14.94 0.71
C TYR A 37 5.07 13.97 1.68
N ALA A 38 5.15 14.27 2.98
CA ALA A 38 4.52 13.46 4.01
C ALA A 38 4.01 14.35 5.15
N ASP A 39 2.83 14.04 5.68
CA ASP A 39 2.23 14.79 6.79
C ASP A 39 1.29 13.88 7.61
N GLY A 40 0.71 14.45 8.67
CA GLY A 40 -0.33 13.83 9.48
C GLY A 40 -1.71 14.43 9.23
N PHE A 41 -2.74 13.61 9.38
CA PHE A 41 -4.12 14.06 9.51
C PHE A 41 -4.44 14.42 10.97
N ASN A 42 -5.48 15.21 11.19
CA ASN A 42 -5.99 15.52 12.53
C ASN A 42 -6.45 14.26 13.30
N SER A 43 -6.73 13.16 12.60
CA SER A 43 -7.06 11.85 13.17
C SER A 43 -5.85 11.10 13.74
N GLY A 44 -4.63 11.63 13.59
CA GLY A 44 -3.39 10.97 13.98
C GLY A 44 -2.88 9.93 12.96
N LYS A 45 -3.58 9.74 11.84
CA LYS A 45 -3.08 8.94 10.70
C LYS A 45 -1.98 9.72 9.96
N CYS A 46 -0.95 9.02 9.49
CA CYS A 46 0.11 9.60 8.67
C CYS A 46 -0.06 9.18 7.22
N TYR A 47 0.41 10.01 6.30
CA TYR A 47 0.51 9.64 4.89
C TYR A 47 1.78 10.21 4.24
N ALA A 48 2.22 9.55 3.17
CA ALA A 48 3.22 10.03 2.24
C ALA A 48 2.67 9.94 0.82
N SER A 49 2.84 11.00 0.03
CA SER A 49 2.50 11.01 -1.40
C SER A 49 3.77 11.06 -2.24
N ILE A 50 3.74 10.35 -3.36
CA ILE A 50 4.76 10.32 -4.39
C ILE A 50 4.09 10.60 -5.73
N ASP A 51 4.60 11.61 -6.42
CA ASP A 51 4.01 12.16 -7.64
C ASP A 51 5.07 12.36 -8.72
N SER A 52 4.67 12.25 -9.99
CA SER A 52 5.50 12.65 -11.12
C SER A 52 5.44 14.15 -11.33
N MET A 53 6.60 14.78 -11.52
CA MET A 53 6.68 16.15 -12.02
C MET A 53 6.49 16.21 -13.54
N LEU A 54 6.66 15.08 -14.24
CA LEU A 54 6.38 14.93 -15.65
C LEU A 54 4.93 14.52 -15.83
N VAL A 55 4.04 15.50 -15.89
CA VAL A 55 2.62 15.30 -16.17
C VAL A 55 2.32 15.91 -17.54
N THR A 56 1.94 15.06 -18.49
CA THR A 56 1.50 15.48 -19.83
C THR A 56 0.03 15.13 -19.97
N ASP A 57 -0.79 16.06 -20.46
CA ASP A 57 -2.24 15.88 -20.67
C ASP A 57 -3.00 15.37 -19.43
N LEU A 58 -2.48 15.69 -18.23
CA LEU A 58 -3.00 15.21 -16.94
C LEU A 58 -3.06 13.68 -16.82
N ILE A 59 -2.28 12.96 -17.62
CA ILE A 59 -2.09 11.51 -17.55
C ILE A 59 -0.92 11.21 -16.63
N TYR A 60 -1.18 10.60 -15.47
CA TYR A 60 -0.14 10.27 -14.50
C TYR A 60 -0.58 9.15 -13.55
N ARG A 61 0.41 8.55 -12.88
CA ARG A 61 0.22 7.61 -11.76
C ARG A 61 0.89 8.19 -10.53
N ALA A 62 0.18 8.21 -9.41
CA ALA A 62 0.64 8.67 -8.12
C ALA A 62 0.47 7.57 -7.08
N TYR A 63 1.27 7.63 -6.03
CA TYR A 63 1.27 6.65 -4.95
C TYR A 63 1.08 7.33 -3.62
N SER A 64 0.11 6.87 -2.84
CA SER A 64 -0.10 7.32 -1.48
C SER A 64 0.06 6.15 -0.52
N PHE A 65 0.91 6.33 0.48
CA PHE A 65 1.16 5.37 1.54
C PHE A 65 0.56 5.92 2.83
N PHE A 66 -0.07 5.07 3.63
CA PHE A 66 -0.72 5.46 4.87
C PHE A 66 -0.24 4.62 6.06
N SER A 67 -0.30 5.21 7.25
CA SER A 67 0.08 4.54 8.51
C SER A 67 -0.84 3.38 8.90
N ASP A 68 -2.02 3.26 8.29
CA ASP A 68 -2.92 2.12 8.47
C ASP A 68 -2.67 0.99 7.45
N GLY A 69 -1.51 1.01 6.78
CA GLY A 69 -1.04 -0.06 5.91
C GLY A 69 -1.50 0.06 4.46
N LEU A 70 -2.29 1.07 4.11
CA LEU A 70 -2.75 1.29 2.74
C LEU A 70 -1.61 1.82 1.85
N LEU A 71 -1.42 1.17 0.71
CA LEU A 71 -0.85 1.72 -0.51
C LEU A 71 -1.99 1.92 -1.51
N MET A 72 -2.30 3.18 -1.80
CA MET A 72 -3.19 3.57 -2.88
C MET A 72 -2.38 3.95 -4.11
N VAL A 73 -2.68 3.30 -5.23
CA VAL A 73 -2.22 3.67 -6.56
C VAL A 73 -3.34 4.47 -7.21
N PHE A 74 -3.14 5.77 -7.30
CA PHE A 74 -4.04 6.65 -8.05
C PHE A 74 -3.55 6.75 -9.48
N THR A 75 -4.45 6.67 -10.45
CA THR A 75 -4.11 6.86 -11.86
C THR A 75 -5.10 7.79 -12.52
N SER A 76 -4.60 8.84 -13.16
CA SER A 76 -5.35 9.73 -14.04
C SER A 76 -5.07 9.38 -15.50
N TYR A 77 -6.11 9.37 -16.32
CA TYR A 77 -6.08 9.03 -17.74
C TYR A 77 -6.44 10.23 -18.65
N GLY A 78 -6.44 11.46 -18.10
CA GLY A 78 -6.76 12.68 -18.84
C GLY A 78 -7.15 13.81 -17.90
N ASP A 79 -8.08 14.68 -18.34
CA ASP A 79 -8.50 15.93 -17.67
C ASP A 79 -9.20 15.78 -16.29
N GLY A 80 -8.96 14.70 -15.55
CA GLY A 80 -9.32 14.53 -14.14
C GLY A 80 -10.82 14.31 -13.84
N GLU A 81 -11.13 14.18 -12.56
CA GLU A 81 -12.49 13.85 -12.05
C GLU A 81 -13.53 14.93 -12.32
N ASP A 82 -13.11 16.20 -12.33
CA ASP A 82 -13.99 17.36 -12.53
C ASP A 82 -14.62 17.37 -13.93
N SER A 83 -13.96 16.77 -14.91
CA SER A 83 -14.46 16.68 -16.29
C SER A 83 -15.18 15.34 -16.55
N ASN A 84 -14.67 14.23 -16.00
CA ASN A 84 -15.31 12.92 -16.08
C ASN A 84 -14.71 11.95 -15.03
N PRO A 85 -15.49 11.45 -14.05
CA PRO A 85 -14.99 10.53 -13.02
C PRO A 85 -14.49 9.20 -13.60
N ASN A 86 -14.83 8.86 -14.85
CA ASN A 86 -14.27 7.69 -15.53
C ASN A 86 -12.88 7.94 -16.14
N LEU A 87 -12.24 9.08 -15.85
CA LEU A 87 -10.86 9.39 -16.22
C LEU A 87 -9.88 9.21 -15.07
N THR A 88 -10.32 8.76 -13.90
CA THR A 88 -9.44 8.39 -12.80
C THR A 88 -9.73 6.99 -12.31
N SER A 89 -8.79 6.44 -11.55
CA SER A 89 -8.96 5.14 -10.90
C SER A 89 -8.11 5.03 -9.65
N ALA A 90 -8.52 4.11 -8.80
CA ALA A 90 -7.76 3.69 -7.64
C ALA A 90 -7.53 2.17 -7.68
N ARG A 91 -6.34 1.77 -7.24
CA ARG A 91 -6.03 0.39 -6.83
C ARG A 91 -5.41 0.42 -5.44
N GLU A 92 -5.87 -0.46 -4.57
CA GLU A 92 -5.55 -0.38 -3.14
C GLU A 92 -5.02 -1.71 -2.63
N PHE A 93 -3.89 -1.63 -1.94
CA PHE A 93 -3.26 -2.75 -1.24
C PHE A 93 -3.11 -2.40 0.23
N TYR A 94 -3.42 -3.32 1.14
CA TYR A 94 -3.12 -3.16 2.57
C TYR A 94 -2.09 -4.18 3.01
N PHE A 95 -1.07 -3.73 3.74
CA PHE A 95 0.01 -4.57 4.27
C PHE A 95 -0.09 -4.70 5.79
N PHE A 96 0.15 -5.92 6.29
CA PHE A 96 0.05 -6.25 7.72
C PHE A 96 1.31 -6.96 8.20
N PRO A 97 1.70 -6.76 9.49
CA PRO A 97 1.01 -5.98 10.52
C PRO A 97 1.25 -4.48 10.38
N ARG A 98 0.49 -3.62 11.05
CA ARG A 98 0.61 -2.16 11.02
C ARG A 98 1.37 -1.67 12.27
N THR A 99 2.62 -2.11 12.39
CA THR A 99 3.44 -1.95 13.61
C THR A 99 4.48 -0.83 13.54
N GLY A 100 4.78 -0.32 12.35
CA GLY A 100 5.88 0.60 12.09
C GLY A 100 5.44 2.04 11.89
N ALA A 101 6.32 2.97 12.24
CA ALA A 101 6.21 4.36 11.81
C ALA A 101 6.55 4.42 10.31
N MET A 102 5.57 4.80 9.50
CA MET A 102 5.79 5.06 8.08
C MET A 102 6.71 6.27 7.91
N ALA A 103 7.63 6.23 6.95
CA ALA A 103 8.56 7.33 6.68
C ALA A 103 8.83 7.50 5.19
N LEU A 104 8.86 8.75 4.72
CA LEU A 104 9.31 9.11 3.38
C LEU A 104 10.76 9.60 3.44
N GLU A 105 11.63 8.97 2.65
CA GLU A 105 13.05 9.33 2.50
C GLU A 105 13.32 9.85 1.09
N MET A 106 13.70 11.12 0.98
CA MET A 106 14.02 11.82 -0.28
C MET A 106 15.45 12.38 -0.21
N ASP A 107 16.44 11.60 -0.67
CA ASP A 107 17.86 12.01 -0.65
C ASP A 107 18.29 12.57 -2.01
N LYS A 108 18.42 13.89 -2.09
CA LYS A 108 18.86 14.60 -3.30
C LYS A 108 20.32 14.33 -3.67
N THR A 109 21.17 14.03 -2.69
CA THR A 109 22.60 13.81 -2.92
C THR A 109 22.83 12.41 -3.46
N ALA A 110 22.19 11.41 -2.85
CA ALA A 110 22.25 10.03 -3.31
C ALA A 110 21.37 9.78 -4.54
N GLY A 111 20.41 10.65 -4.83
CA GLY A 111 19.46 10.46 -5.92
C GLY A 111 18.48 9.33 -5.64
N THR A 112 18.04 9.16 -4.40
CA THR A 112 17.19 8.03 -3.98
C THR A 112 15.88 8.49 -3.37
N VAL A 113 14.81 7.76 -3.69
CA VAL A 113 13.47 7.94 -3.12
C VAL A 113 12.99 6.60 -2.57
N SER A 114 12.55 6.57 -1.32
CA SER A 114 11.95 5.37 -0.74
C SER A 114 10.94 5.68 0.36
N VAL A 115 10.04 4.73 0.60
CA VAL A 115 9.04 4.79 1.67
C VAL A 115 9.16 3.55 2.54
N VAL A 116 9.29 3.74 3.85
CA VAL A 116 9.07 2.70 4.85
C VAL A 116 7.57 2.61 5.12
N MET A 117 6.98 1.44 4.90
CA MET A 117 5.56 1.18 5.05
C MET A 117 5.18 0.86 6.50
N ALA A 118 3.89 0.83 6.80
CA ALA A 118 3.37 0.55 8.14
C ALA A 118 3.74 -0.84 8.67
N ASP A 119 4.07 -1.80 7.81
CA ASP A 119 4.54 -3.13 8.19
C ASP A 119 6.07 -3.24 8.31
N GLY A 120 6.77 -2.11 8.18
CA GLY A 120 8.22 -2.01 8.21
C GLY A 120 8.91 -2.39 6.90
N GLY A 121 8.18 -2.85 5.88
CA GLY A 121 8.75 -3.09 4.56
C GLY A 121 9.12 -1.80 3.84
N ARG A 122 10.10 -1.83 2.94
CA ARG A 122 10.50 -0.68 2.13
C ARG A 122 10.04 -0.77 0.67
N VAL A 123 9.56 0.35 0.16
CA VAL A 123 9.28 0.57 -1.27
C VAL A 123 10.33 1.54 -1.81
N VAL A 124 10.97 1.19 -2.92
CA VAL A 124 11.92 2.07 -3.62
C VAL A 124 11.24 2.63 -4.85
N ILE A 125 11.37 3.93 -5.07
CA ILE A 125 10.83 4.64 -6.23
C ILE A 125 12.00 4.99 -7.15
N ASN A 126 11.80 4.79 -8.45
CA ASN A 126 12.73 5.30 -9.45
C ASN A 126 12.54 6.83 -9.58
N PRO A 127 13.55 7.66 -9.25
CA PRO A 127 13.41 9.11 -9.25
C PRO A 127 13.12 9.70 -10.64
N GLU A 128 13.52 9.01 -11.71
CA GLU A 128 13.37 9.50 -13.08
C GLU A 128 11.98 9.24 -13.67
N THR A 129 11.34 8.15 -13.27
CA THR A 129 10.02 7.73 -13.79
C THR A 129 8.88 7.89 -12.78
N SER A 130 9.24 8.16 -11.52
CA SER A 130 8.34 8.20 -10.37
C SER A 130 7.56 6.90 -10.14
N GLN A 131 8.04 5.78 -10.69
CA GLN A 131 7.39 4.47 -10.54
C GLN A 131 8.03 3.64 -9.42
N ILE A 132 7.27 2.72 -8.82
CA ILE A 132 7.83 1.72 -7.91
C ILE A 132 8.86 0.87 -8.66
N ALA A 133 10.10 0.89 -8.17
CA ALA A 133 11.22 0.12 -8.70
C ALA A 133 11.37 -1.23 -7.99
N SER A 134 11.16 -1.26 -6.66
CA SER A 134 11.23 -2.50 -5.89
C SER A 134 10.40 -2.45 -4.61
N LEU A 135 10.04 -3.63 -4.11
CA LEU A 135 9.31 -3.85 -2.86
C LEU A 135 10.09 -4.88 -2.03
N GLU A 136 10.69 -4.47 -0.91
CA GLU A 136 11.65 -5.29 -0.14
C GLU A 136 11.09 -6.66 0.25
N ARG A 137 9.83 -6.69 0.68
CA ARG A 137 9.15 -7.90 1.16
C ARG A 137 8.35 -8.59 0.05
N GLY A 138 8.53 -8.27 -1.22
CA GLY A 138 7.67 -8.84 -2.25
C GLY A 138 8.21 -8.74 -3.67
N ALA A 139 7.36 -9.09 -4.62
CA ALA A 139 7.61 -8.89 -6.03
C ALA A 139 6.54 -7.97 -6.58
N VAL A 140 6.97 -6.87 -7.18
CA VAL A 140 6.11 -5.85 -7.78
C VAL A 140 6.48 -5.69 -9.25
N THR A 141 5.46 -5.60 -10.10
CA THR A 141 5.63 -5.21 -11.51
C THR A 141 4.78 -3.98 -11.77
N VAL A 142 5.39 -2.99 -12.42
CA VAL A 142 4.71 -1.75 -12.81
C VAL A 142 4.66 -1.66 -14.32
N SER A 143 3.46 -1.50 -14.85
CA SER A 143 3.24 -1.26 -16.27
C SER A 143 3.76 0.12 -16.66
N PRO A 144 4.58 0.24 -17.71
CA PRO A 144 5.03 1.54 -18.21
C PRO A 144 3.89 2.32 -18.89
N ARG A 145 2.78 1.65 -19.20
CA ARG A 145 1.60 2.27 -19.80
C ARG A 145 0.67 2.79 -18.71
N ILE A 146 0.08 3.94 -18.98
CA ILE A 146 -1.03 4.51 -18.21
C ILE A 146 -2.27 4.35 -19.07
N ASP A 147 -2.94 3.20 -18.92
CA ASP A 147 -4.10 2.80 -19.71
C ASP A 147 -5.11 2.11 -18.78
N PRO A 148 -6.42 2.40 -18.87
CA PRO A 148 -7.42 1.76 -18.01
C PRO A 148 -7.40 0.22 -18.05
N ALA A 149 -6.99 -0.39 -19.16
CA ALA A 149 -6.84 -1.83 -19.31
C ALA A 149 -5.75 -2.43 -18.40
N GLU A 150 -4.80 -1.61 -17.94
CA GLU A 150 -3.72 -2.02 -17.03
C GLU A 150 -4.17 -2.09 -15.56
N ARG A 151 -5.43 -1.73 -15.25
CA ARG A 151 -6.01 -1.84 -13.90
C ARG A 151 -5.14 -1.16 -12.82
N GLY A 152 -4.72 0.07 -13.09
CA GLY A 152 -3.81 0.85 -12.24
C GLY A 152 -2.32 0.54 -12.49
N GLY A 153 -2.02 -0.53 -13.25
CA GLY A 153 -0.68 -0.85 -13.75
C GLY A 153 0.33 -1.23 -12.68
N VAL A 154 -0.11 -1.68 -11.51
CA VAL A 154 0.75 -2.16 -10.42
C VAL A 154 0.23 -3.52 -9.98
N GLU A 155 1.09 -4.54 -10.04
CA GLU A 155 0.77 -5.90 -9.61
C GLU A 155 1.78 -6.37 -8.56
N ILE A 156 1.27 -6.92 -7.46
CA ILE A 156 2.09 -7.52 -6.40
C ILE A 156 1.81 -9.03 -6.38
N THR A 157 2.73 -9.81 -6.92
CA THR A 157 2.52 -11.25 -7.16
C THR A 157 2.90 -12.12 -5.97
N SER A 158 3.78 -11.62 -5.10
CA SER A 158 4.17 -12.28 -3.85
C SER A 158 4.52 -11.25 -2.79
N TYR A 159 4.22 -11.56 -1.53
CA TYR A 159 4.57 -10.73 -0.39
C TYR A 159 4.91 -11.60 0.83
N ALA A 160 6.05 -11.38 1.46
CA ALA A 160 6.55 -12.06 2.66
C ALA A 160 5.86 -11.48 3.90
N GLY A 161 4.54 -11.62 3.95
CA GLY A 161 3.64 -11.11 4.99
C GLY A 161 2.19 -11.41 4.61
N LEU A 162 1.26 -10.76 5.29
CA LEU A 162 -0.14 -10.76 4.86
C LEU A 162 -0.41 -9.47 4.09
N MET A 163 -1.00 -9.62 2.92
CA MET A 163 -1.43 -8.51 2.08
C MET A 163 -2.93 -8.67 1.76
N LEU A 164 -3.65 -7.57 1.70
CA LEU A 164 -5.00 -7.49 1.14
C LEU A 164 -4.93 -6.71 -0.18
N ASP A 165 -5.33 -7.32 -1.28
CA ASP A 165 -5.64 -6.59 -2.53
C ASP A 165 -7.14 -6.26 -2.51
N ALA A 166 -7.48 -4.99 -2.34
CA ALA A 166 -8.87 -4.53 -2.35
C ALA A 166 -9.43 -4.40 -3.78
N GLY A 167 -8.57 -4.52 -4.78
CA GLY A 167 -8.91 -4.52 -6.19
C GLY A 167 -8.61 -3.18 -6.87
N PHE A 168 -9.26 -2.98 -8.01
CA PHE A 168 -9.12 -1.81 -8.88
C PHE A 168 -10.52 -1.32 -9.28
N ARG A 169 -10.72 0.00 -9.28
CA ARG A 169 -11.95 0.63 -9.79
C ARG A 169 -11.67 1.96 -10.47
N MET A 170 -12.51 2.26 -11.47
CA MET A 170 -12.59 3.58 -12.09
C MET A 170 -13.47 4.51 -11.25
N GLY A 171 -13.03 5.76 -11.09
CA GLY A 171 -13.76 6.87 -10.47
C GLY A 171 -13.98 6.79 -8.96
N GLU A 172 -13.42 5.79 -8.27
CA GLU A 172 -13.57 5.65 -6.82
C GLU A 172 -12.61 4.63 -6.21
N SER A 173 -12.52 4.64 -4.87
CA SER A 173 -11.85 3.63 -4.07
C SER A 173 -12.53 2.25 -4.18
N PRO A 174 -11.78 1.18 -4.50
CA PRO A 174 -12.30 -0.19 -4.44
C PRO A 174 -12.77 -0.64 -3.04
N SER A 175 -12.06 -0.30 -1.96
CA SER A 175 -12.53 -0.61 -0.60
C SER A 175 -13.71 0.23 -0.15
N GLY A 176 -14.00 1.35 -0.82
CA GLY A 176 -15.20 2.17 -0.61
C GLY A 176 -16.53 1.50 -1.03
N ARG A 177 -16.50 0.29 -1.61
CA ARG A 177 -17.70 -0.44 -2.04
C ARG A 177 -18.03 -1.62 -1.11
N PRO A 178 -19.06 -1.52 -0.23
CA PRO A 178 -19.41 -2.58 0.72
C PRO A 178 -19.75 -3.94 0.12
N LYS A 179 -20.23 -3.95 -1.13
CA LYS A 179 -20.65 -5.17 -1.85
C LYS A 179 -19.57 -5.74 -2.77
N ALA A 180 -18.41 -5.10 -2.85
CA ALA A 180 -17.27 -5.64 -3.60
C ALA A 180 -16.51 -6.64 -2.72
N ASP A 181 -15.58 -7.37 -3.34
CA ASP A 181 -14.73 -8.35 -2.68
C ASP A 181 -13.28 -7.88 -2.66
N SER A 182 -12.55 -8.27 -1.62
CA SER A 182 -11.11 -8.12 -1.49
C SER A 182 -10.45 -9.49 -1.34
N THR A 183 -9.18 -9.61 -1.71
CA THR A 183 -8.44 -10.88 -1.61
C THR A 183 -7.23 -10.74 -0.70
N PHE A 184 -7.23 -11.51 0.39
CA PHE A 184 -6.04 -11.71 1.20
C PHE A 184 -5.08 -12.69 0.52
N ARG A 185 -3.78 -12.42 0.65
CA ARG A 185 -2.67 -13.29 0.28
C ARG A 185 -1.70 -13.42 1.45
N ASP A 186 -1.33 -14.63 1.82
CA ASP A 186 -0.28 -14.87 2.82
C ASP A 186 1.11 -15.06 2.19
N ALA A 187 2.13 -15.22 3.03
CA ALA A 187 3.52 -15.42 2.60
C ALA A 187 3.77 -16.72 1.81
N HIS A 188 2.85 -17.69 1.90
CA HIS A 188 2.91 -18.94 1.14
C HIS A 188 2.14 -18.84 -0.19
N GLY A 189 1.54 -17.69 -0.48
CA GLY A 189 0.74 -17.47 -1.68
C GLY A 189 -0.68 -18.04 -1.60
N HIS A 190 -1.13 -18.50 -0.43
CA HIS A 190 -2.53 -18.88 -0.26
C HIS A 190 -3.42 -17.65 -0.36
N LEU A 191 -4.59 -17.81 -0.99
CA LEU A 191 -5.54 -16.73 -1.23
C LEU A 191 -6.83 -16.97 -0.47
N CYS A 192 -7.46 -15.90 0.01
CA CYS A 192 -8.81 -15.93 0.53
C CYS A 192 -9.58 -14.67 0.14
N THR A 193 -10.71 -14.86 -0.54
CA THR A 193 -11.61 -13.77 -0.92
C THR A 193 -12.66 -13.56 0.15
N VAL A 194 -12.84 -12.30 0.56
CA VAL A 194 -13.84 -11.86 1.54
C VAL A 194 -14.57 -10.64 1.01
N GLY A 195 -15.83 -10.46 1.42
CA GLY A 195 -16.56 -9.25 1.09
C GLY A 195 -16.00 -8.04 1.82
N ASN A 196 -15.97 -6.88 1.17
CA ASN A 196 -15.52 -5.64 1.78
C ASN A 196 -16.38 -5.27 2.99
N GLY A 197 -17.68 -5.61 2.95
CA GLY A 197 -18.60 -5.48 4.08
C GLY A 197 -18.25 -6.36 5.28
N GLU A 198 -17.38 -7.37 5.14
CA GLU A 198 -16.87 -8.18 6.26
C GLU A 198 -15.71 -7.46 6.98
N ILE A 199 -14.85 -6.74 6.26
CA ILE A 199 -13.55 -6.24 6.75
C ILE A 199 -13.43 -4.72 6.90
N PHE A 200 -14.34 -3.94 6.29
CA PHE A 200 -14.37 -2.48 6.43
C PHE A 200 -15.65 -1.98 7.12
N THR A 201 -15.54 -1.00 8.02
CA THR A 201 -16.67 -0.17 8.47
C THR A 201 -16.85 0.98 7.48
N TYR A 202 -18.08 1.49 7.38
CA TYR A 202 -18.44 2.58 6.48
C TYR A 202 -19.20 3.64 7.25
N ALA A 203 -18.76 4.90 7.19
CA ALA A 203 -19.40 6.03 7.86
C ALA A 203 -19.13 7.31 7.08
N ASN A 204 -20.17 8.14 6.87
CA ASN A 204 -20.05 9.45 6.23
C ASN A 204 -19.37 9.47 4.83
N GLY A 205 -19.46 8.37 4.07
CA GLY A 205 -18.80 8.23 2.77
C GLY A 205 -17.36 7.71 2.86
N ASP A 206 -16.80 7.61 4.07
CA ASP A 206 -15.50 7.02 4.33
C ASP A 206 -15.62 5.53 4.70
N HIS A 207 -14.47 4.87 4.68
CA HIS A 207 -14.32 3.49 5.13
C HIS A 207 -13.00 3.29 5.87
N GLU A 208 -12.97 2.33 6.77
CA GLU A 208 -11.77 1.97 7.55
C GLU A 208 -11.76 0.48 7.87
N LEU A 209 -10.58 -0.09 8.09
CA LEU A 209 -10.45 -1.48 8.52
C LEU A 209 -11.12 -1.68 9.89
N LYS A 210 -12.04 -2.63 9.99
CA LYS A 210 -12.77 -2.94 11.25
C LYS A 210 -11.88 -3.45 12.37
N TYR A 211 -10.79 -4.11 11.99
CA TYR A 211 -10.01 -4.95 12.89
C TYR A 211 -8.67 -4.30 13.19
N THR A 212 -8.26 -4.35 14.46
CA THR A 212 -6.83 -4.33 14.81
C THR A 212 -6.13 -5.56 14.23
N ASP A 213 -4.80 -5.56 14.14
CA ASP A 213 -4.07 -6.69 13.55
C ASP A 213 -4.32 -8.01 14.29
N ALA A 214 -4.38 -7.98 15.63
CA ALA A 214 -4.69 -9.16 16.42
C ALA A 214 -6.11 -9.70 16.16
N GLN A 215 -7.09 -8.80 16.03
CA GLN A 215 -8.46 -9.18 15.68
C GLN A 215 -8.57 -9.69 14.24
N LEU A 216 -7.81 -9.10 13.30
CA LEU A 216 -7.78 -9.53 11.91
C LEU A 216 -7.25 -10.96 11.80
N VAL A 217 -6.19 -11.29 12.53
CA VAL A 217 -5.65 -12.67 12.60
C VAL A 217 -6.72 -13.64 13.11
N ALA A 218 -7.45 -13.28 14.17
CA ALA A 218 -8.51 -14.13 14.72
C ALA A 218 -9.66 -14.34 13.73
N PHE A 219 -10.08 -13.27 13.04
CA PHE A 219 -11.08 -13.33 11.97
C PHE A 219 -10.62 -14.25 10.85
N LEU A 220 -9.42 -14.06 10.31
CA LEU A 220 -8.90 -14.83 9.18
C LEU A 220 -8.68 -16.31 9.52
N LYS A 221 -8.24 -16.64 10.73
CA LYS A 221 -8.15 -18.05 11.15
C LYS A 221 -9.48 -18.79 11.10
N THR A 222 -10.59 -18.07 11.29
CA THR A 222 -11.94 -18.65 11.22
C THR A 222 -12.48 -18.61 9.80
N ARG A 223 -12.40 -17.45 9.14
CA ARG A 223 -12.99 -17.18 7.82
C ARG A 223 -12.20 -17.81 6.66
N CYS A 224 -10.89 -17.98 6.85
CA CYS A 224 -9.92 -18.39 5.85
C CYS A 224 -8.91 -19.40 6.43
N PRO A 225 -9.33 -20.64 6.75
CA PRO A 225 -8.50 -21.60 7.50
C PRO A 225 -7.19 -22.00 6.82
N ILE A 226 -7.10 -21.81 5.50
CA ILE A 226 -5.92 -22.11 4.69
C ILE A 226 -4.84 -21.02 4.79
N LEU A 227 -5.19 -19.80 5.21
CA LEU A 227 -4.21 -18.73 5.35
C LEU A 227 -3.37 -18.95 6.61
N ALA A 228 -2.09 -18.56 6.52
CA ALA A 228 -1.20 -18.39 7.66
C ALA A 228 -1.01 -16.88 7.97
N PRO A 229 -2.01 -16.19 8.56
CA PRO A 229 -1.98 -14.73 8.76
C PRO A 229 -1.02 -14.28 9.88
N GLY A 230 -0.08 -15.12 10.32
CA GLY A 230 0.87 -14.77 11.38
C GLY A 230 1.89 -13.73 10.91
N PHE A 231 2.25 -12.82 11.82
CA PHE A 231 3.22 -11.75 11.61
C PHE A 231 4.44 -11.94 12.52
#